data_AF-A0A0C2MPG1-F1
#
_entry.id   AF-A0A0C2MPG1-F1
#
_cell.length_a   1.000
_cell.length_b   1.000
_cell.length_c   1.000
_cell.angle_alpha   90.00
_cell.angle_beta   90.00
_cell.angle_gamma   90.00
#
_symmetry.space_group_name_H-M   'P 1'
#
loop_
_entity.id
_entity.type
_entity.pdbx_description
1 polymer ?
#
loop_
_entity_poly.entity_id
_entity_poly.type
_entity_poly.pdbx_seq_one_letter_code
_entity_poly.pdbx_strand_id
1 'polypeptide(L)'
;MDNGKNFQPIQLKSEMSMCSGKKCRIKLDLECSTDFIKNNFPQKWIVKFKGTYQKQGSVSRHTFISFDGGKNWKILDSRIDKLVILNNGGLMFGTGRMNNLIFFSYDEGLNWYKNTMNAENFTDIIPLWSPNNHIIAVVNHNKNKNLYTLFKFSFSNVISRDFLTIDTTCNSEDFETWYVRRYFGSCFQGEEVSYMKIHPLNRCSDNRTVVRATTKPCPCSLEDFPWYSNLKHSEPYYYYKDNYCAVDPYFNFTEPVKTCRNGGIPLVHLEGY
;
A
#
# COMPACT_ATOMS: atom_id res chain seq x y z
N MET A 1 -2.06 -8.81 -7.02
CA MET A 1 -2.61 -9.64 -5.92
C MET A 1 -3.63 -10.61 -6.47
N ASP A 2 -3.55 -11.88 -6.14
CA ASP A 2 -4.45 -12.94 -6.62
C ASP A 2 -4.87 -13.86 -5.45
N ASN A 3 -5.12 -13.24 -4.29
CA ASN A 3 -5.58 -13.87 -3.06
C ASN A 3 -4.68 -15.02 -2.58
N GLY A 4 -3.36 -14.88 -2.75
CA GLY A 4 -2.37 -15.84 -2.26
C GLY A 4 -2.03 -16.97 -3.23
N LYS A 5 -2.49 -16.88 -4.49
CA LYS A 5 -2.10 -17.82 -5.56
C LYS A 5 -0.63 -17.65 -5.95
N ASN A 6 -0.16 -16.41 -6.10
CA ASN A 6 1.22 -16.13 -6.45
C ASN A 6 1.85 -15.11 -5.49
N PHE A 7 3.11 -15.36 -5.15
CA PHE A 7 3.93 -14.46 -4.33
C PHE A 7 5.12 -13.95 -5.14
N GLN A 8 5.28 -12.63 -5.18
CA GLN A 8 6.41 -11.99 -5.84
C GLN A 8 7.30 -11.28 -4.82
N PRO A 9 8.63 -11.29 -4.99
CA PRO A 9 9.53 -10.48 -4.18
C PRO A 9 9.23 -8.98 -4.34
N ILE A 10 9.47 -8.22 -3.27
CA ILE A 10 9.37 -6.75 -3.25
C ILE A 10 10.36 -6.14 -4.25
N GLN A 11 9.87 -5.22 -5.10
CA GLN A 11 10.67 -4.47 -6.07
C GLN A 11 10.90 -3.03 -5.61
N LEU A 12 12.16 -2.57 -5.58
CA LEU A 12 12.52 -1.20 -5.23
C LEU A 12 12.61 -0.31 -6.47
N LYS A 13 12.07 0.91 -6.39
CA LYS A 13 12.10 1.94 -7.43
C LYS A 13 13.27 2.90 -7.17
N SER A 14 14.51 2.56 -7.54
CA SER A 14 15.66 3.49 -7.41
C SER A 14 16.92 3.08 -8.19
N GLU A 15 17.61 4.07 -8.76
CA GLU A 15 19.00 3.99 -9.26
C GLU A 15 20.03 3.72 -8.15
N MET A 16 19.73 4.05 -6.88
CA MET A 16 20.54 3.65 -5.72
C MET A 16 20.40 2.17 -5.37
N SER A 17 19.41 1.48 -5.95
CA SER A 17 19.31 0.03 -5.87
C SER A 17 20.23 -0.60 -6.91
N MET A 18 21.55 -0.52 -6.67
CA MET A 18 22.51 -1.52 -7.18
C MET A 18 22.23 -2.89 -6.55
N CYS A 19 20.99 -3.36 -6.62
CA CYS A 19 20.56 -4.71 -6.33
C CYS A 19 20.53 -5.49 -7.64
N SER A 20 21.70 -5.61 -8.26
CA SER A 20 21.89 -6.49 -9.40
C SER A 20 21.89 -7.93 -8.90
N GLY A 21 20.72 -8.57 -8.87
CA GLY A 21 20.54 -10.00 -8.59
C GLY A 21 20.28 -10.39 -7.12
N LYS A 22 20.40 -11.70 -6.83
CA LYS A 22 20.01 -12.45 -5.61
C LYS A 22 20.63 -11.97 -4.26
N LYS A 23 21.30 -10.81 -4.22
CA LYS A 23 22.11 -10.32 -3.08
C LYS A 23 21.42 -9.28 -2.20
N CYS A 24 20.16 -8.94 -2.48
CA CYS A 24 19.36 -8.04 -1.67
C CYS A 24 18.12 -8.73 -1.11
N ARG A 25 17.83 -8.48 0.17
CA ARG A 25 16.63 -9.00 0.83
C ARG A 25 15.96 -7.87 1.60
N ILE A 26 14.64 -7.78 1.47
CA ILE A 26 13.80 -6.89 2.26
C ILE A 26 12.95 -7.78 3.14
N LYS A 27 12.96 -7.50 4.44
CA LYS A 27 12.07 -8.12 5.42
C LYS A 27 11.22 -7.03 6.01
N LEU A 28 9.90 -7.10 5.83
CA LEU A 28 8.96 -6.14 6.42
C LEU A 28 8.56 -6.62 7.81
N ASP A 29 8.45 -5.68 8.75
CA ASP A 29 8.04 -5.93 10.12
C ASP A 29 6.50 -5.89 10.18
N LEU A 30 5.87 -7.05 10.31
CA LEU A 30 4.41 -7.20 10.41
C LEU A 30 3.99 -7.33 11.87
N GLU A 31 3.84 -6.19 12.54
CA GLU A 31 3.49 -6.14 13.96
C GLU A 31 1.99 -6.43 14.18
N CYS A 32 1.66 -7.36 15.08
CA CYS A 32 0.27 -7.61 15.46
C CYS A 32 -0.23 -6.48 16.37
N SER A 33 -1.11 -5.61 15.86
CA SER A 33 -1.66 -4.47 16.59
C SER A 33 -3.09 -4.18 16.12
N THR A 34 -3.94 -3.67 17.02
CA THR A 34 -5.29 -3.20 16.69
C THR A 34 -5.27 -2.06 15.68
N ASP A 35 -4.21 -1.25 15.68
CA ASP A 35 -4.04 -0.13 14.76
C ASP A 35 -3.22 -0.49 13.51
N PHE A 36 -2.89 -1.77 13.31
CA PHE A 36 -2.02 -2.21 12.22
C PHE A 36 -2.50 -1.74 10.86
N ILE A 37 -3.78 -1.90 10.56
CA ILE A 37 -4.35 -1.49 9.26
C ILE A 37 -4.28 0.03 9.09
N LYS A 38 -4.71 0.79 10.11
CA LYS A 38 -4.72 2.25 10.10
C LYS A 38 -3.31 2.83 9.93
N ASN A 39 -2.32 2.22 10.58
CA ASN A 39 -0.95 2.71 10.59
C ASN A 39 -0.18 2.37 9.31
N ASN A 40 -0.47 1.24 8.66
CA ASN A 40 0.31 0.77 7.51
C ASN A 40 -0.39 0.96 6.16
N PHE A 41 -1.69 1.22 6.13
CA PHE A 41 -2.48 1.42 4.90
C PHE A 41 -3.25 2.74 4.91
N PRO A 42 -2.56 3.89 4.73
CA PRO A 42 -3.21 5.20 4.74
C PRO A 42 -4.28 5.37 3.66
N GLN A 43 -4.13 4.68 2.53
CA GLN A 43 -5.09 4.71 1.42
C GLN A 43 -5.04 3.39 0.63
N LYS A 44 -6.04 3.14 -0.23
CA LYS A 44 -6.19 1.87 -0.98
C LYS A 44 -4.97 1.47 -1.82
N TRP A 45 -4.20 2.46 -2.29
CA TRP A 45 -2.97 2.27 -3.08
C TRP A 45 -1.69 2.57 -2.29
N ILE A 46 -1.80 2.99 -1.03
CA ILE A 46 -0.64 3.40 -0.21
C ILE A 46 -0.42 2.36 0.86
N VAL A 47 0.80 1.83 0.90
CA VAL A 47 1.26 0.92 1.94
C VAL A 47 2.60 1.38 2.47
N LYS A 48 2.75 1.39 3.79
CA LYS A 48 4.02 1.69 4.45
C LYS A 48 4.29 0.67 5.54
N PHE A 49 5.54 0.21 5.64
CA PHE A 49 5.99 -0.70 6.67
C PHE A 49 7.39 -0.36 7.12
N LYS A 50 7.69 -0.58 8.40
CA LYS A 50 9.08 -0.66 8.85
C LYS A 50 9.65 -2.00 8.40
N GLY A 51 10.97 -2.07 8.25
CA GLY A 51 11.61 -3.32 7.91
C GLY A 51 13.12 -3.24 7.87
N THR A 52 13.72 -4.36 7.52
CA THR A 52 15.16 -4.54 7.38
C THR A 52 15.53 -4.68 5.92
N TYR A 53 16.46 -3.85 5.46
CA TYR A 53 17.13 -3.97 4.17
C TYR A 53 18.52 -4.60 4.37
N GLN A 54 18.75 -5.73 3.71
CA GLN A 54 20.03 -6.41 3.70
C GLN A 54 20.67 -6.33 2.31
N LYS A 55 21.90 -5.82 2.23
CA LYS A 55 22.70 -5.70 0.99
C LYS A 55 24.14 -6.09 1.28
N GLN A 56 24.64 -7.13 0.61
CA GLN A 56 26.06 -7.54 0.67
C GLN A 56 26.63 -7.66 2.11
N GLY A 57 25.84 -8.19 3.05
CA GLY A 57 26.24 -8.34 4.46
C GLY A 57 25.96 -7.11 5.34
N SER A 58 25.70 -5.93 4.76
CA SER A 58 25.19 -4.78 5.51
C SER A 58 23.70 -4.93 5.79
N VAL A 59 23.30 -4.57 7.00
CA VAL A 59 21.92 -4.64 7.49
C VAL A 59 21.54 -3.24 7.98
N SER A 60 20.41 -2.73 7.50
CA SER A 60 19.90 -1.42 7.88
C SER A 60 18.38 -1.45 8.05
N ARG A 61 17.86 -0.63 8.96
CA ARG A 61 16.41 -0.50 9.20
C ARG A 61 15.87 0.75 8.54
N HIS A 62 14.74 0.60 7.85
CA HIS A 62 14.10 1.68 7.11
C HIS A 62 12.58 1.58 7.19
N THR A 63 11.93 2.68 6.85
CA THR A 63 10.51 2.66 6.47
C THR A 63 10.43 2.51 4.95
N PHE A 64 9.68 1.52 4.47
CA PHE A 64 9.41 1.26 3.07
C PHE A 64 8.00 1.73 2.75
N ILE A 65 7.81 2.39 1.61
CA ILE A 65 6.54 2.96 1.20
C ILE A 65 6.28 2.63 -0.26
N SER A 66 5.06 2.24 -0.59
CA SER A 66 4.57 2.12 -1.96
C SER A 66 3.31 2.96 -2.12
N PHE A 67 3.17 3.57 -3.30
CA PHE A 67 2.03 4.40 -3.71
C PHE A 67 1.24 3.78 -4.88
N ASP A 68 1.49 2.49 -5.14
CA ASP A 68 0.85 1.73 -6.23
C ASP A 68 0.41 0.33 -5.78
N GLY A 69 0.03 0.19 -4.51
CA GLY A 69 -0.49 -1.04 -3.94
C GLY A 69 0.55 -2.13 -3.72
N GLY A 70 1.81 -1.75 -3.51
CA GLY A 70 2.91 -2.67 -3.21
C GLY A 70 3.62 -3.23 -4.43
N LYS A 71 3.41 -2.67 -5.64
CA LYS A 71 4.16 -3.09 -6.83
C LYS A 71 5.58 -2.52 -6.80
N ASN A 72 5.70 -1.22 -6.59
CA ASN A 72 6.97 -0.52 -6.51
C ASN A 72 7.13 0.10 -5.13
N TRP A 73 8.30 -0.11 -4.53
CA TRP A 73 8.61 0.36 -3.18
C TRP A 73 9.73 1.38 -3.20
N LYS A 74 9.63 2.38 -2.32
CA LYS A 74 10.65 3.37 -2.03
C LYS A 74 11.15 3.17 -0.61
N ILE A 75 12.43 3.42 -0.37
CA ILE A 75 13.00 3.54 0.96
C ILE A 75 12.83 5.00 1.39
N LEU A 76 12.16 5.24 2.52
CA LEU A 76 12.03 6.58 3.09
C LEU A 76 13.39 7.08 3.55
N ASP A 77 13.64 8.38 3.35
CA ASP A 77 14.86 9.03 3.83
C ASP A 77 15.05 8.79 5.33
N SER A 78 16.21 8.24 5.71
CA SER A 78 16.56 7.90 7.09
C SER A 78 16.53 9.08 8.08
N ARG A 79 16.50 10.33 7.59
CA ARG A 79 16.35 11.52 8.41
C ARG A 79 14.92 11.69 8.94
N ILE A 80 13.93 11.11 8.26
CA ILE A 80 12.51 11.19 8.64
C ILE A 80 12.20 10.05 9.61
N ASP A 81 11.80 10.41 10.84
CA ASP A 81 11.49 9.45 11.91
C ASP A 81 10.02 9.04 11.88
N LYS A 82 9.12 10.02 11.95
CA LYS A 82 7.67 9.82 11.91
C LYS A 82 7.12 10.41 10.63
N LEU A 83 6.09 9.76 10.11
CA LEU A 83 5.48 10.13 8.85
C LEU A 83 3.98 9.87 8.90
N VAL A 84 3.19 10.89 8.59
CA VAL A 84 1.77 10.80 8.27
C VAL A 84 1.57 11.10 6.79
N ILE A 85 0.57 10.45 6.19
CA ILE A 85 0.17 10.67 4.81
C ILE A 85 -1.29 11.10 4.86
N LEU A 86 -1.58 12.25 4.27
CA LEU A 86 -2.85 12.97 4.34
C LEU A 86 -3.32 13.33 2.94
N ASN A 87 -4.47 13.98 2.84
CA ASN A 87 -5.04 14.43 1.57
C ASN A 87 -5.16 13.28 0.54
N ASN A 88 -5.61 12.11 0.98
CA ASN A 88 -5.68 10.88 0.18
C ASN A 88 -4.36 10.53 -0.55
N GLY A 89 -3.20 10.89 0.01
CA GLY A 89 -1.89 10.66 -0.59
C GLY A 89 -1.22 11.90 -1.17
N GLY A 90 -1.93 13.01 -1.30
CA GLY A 90 -1.42 14.27 -1.85
C GLY A 90 -0.49 15.05 -0.91
N LEU A 91 -0.40 14.67 0.36
CA LEU A 91 0.52 15.29 1.31
C LEU A 91 1.20 14.24 2.19
N MET A 92 2.52 14.23 2.17
CA MET A 92 3.36 13.54 3.14
C MET A 92 3.90 14.57 4.13
N PHE A 93 3.79 14.30 5.43
CA PHE A 93 4.36 15.14 6.47
C PHE A 93 5.11 14.28 7.48
N GLY A 94 6.35 14.65 7.77
CA GLY A 94 7.19 13.92 8.70
C GLY A 94 8.08 14.81 9.57
N THR A 95 8.58 14.23 10.65
CA THR A 95 9.45 14.90 11.61
C THR A 95 10.83 14.25 11.60
N GLY A 96 11.88 15.04 11.78
CA GLY A 96 13.25 14.55 11.91
C GLY A 96 13.51 13.83 13.22
N ARG A 97 14.45 12.87 13.21
CA ARG A 97 14.81 12.07 14.40
C ARG A 97 15.63 12.82 15.45
N MET A 98 16.56 13.66 15.01
CA MET A 98 17.48 14.43 15.89
C MET A 98 17.67 15.87 15.43
N ASN A 99 16.88 16.24 14.43
CA ASN A 99 17.02 17.45 13.67
C ASN A 99 15.68 18.11 13.91
N ASN A 100 15.65 19.34 14.38
CA ASN A 100 14.40 20.09 14.60
C ASN A 100 13.71 20.43 13.27
N LEU A 101 13.89 19.60 12.25
CA LEU A 101 13.39 19.67 10.91
C LEU A 101 12.04 18.98 10.85
N ILE A 102 11.11 19.64 10.19
CA ILE A 102 9.95 19.00 9.60
C ILE A 102 10.22 18.80 8.12
N PHE A 103 9.61 17.77 7.56
CA PHE A 103 9.69 17.39 6.16
C PHE A 103 8.28 17.31 5.61
N PHE A 104 8.07 17.84 4.41
CA PHE A 104 6.81 17.62 3.70
C PHE A 104 7.03 17.47 2.20
N SER A 105 6.16 16.70 1.56
CA SER A 105 6.20 16.41 0.13
C SER A 105 4.77 16.32 -0.41
N TYR A 106 4.55 16.85 -1.61
CA TYR A 106 3.28 16.80 -2.33
C TYR A 106 3.29 15.80 -3.49
N ASP A 107 4.42 15.13 -3.72
CA ASP A 107 4.70 14.34 -4.92
C ASP A 107 5.23 12.95 -4.57
N GLU A 108 4.62 12.34 -3.55
CA GLU A 108 4.95 10.98 -3.09
C GLU A 108 6.42 10.81 -2.71
N GLY A 109 7.03 11.87 -2.18
CA GLY A 109 8.41 11.88 -1.71
C GLY A 109 9.44 11.96 -2.83
N LEU A 110 9.06 12.40 -4.03
CA LEU A 110 10.03 12.72 -5.10
C LEU A 110 10.83 13.96 -4.72
N ASN A 111 10.16 15.02 -4.25
CA ASN A 111 10.78 16.23 -3.73
C ASN A 111 10.33 16.48 -2.29
N TRP A 112 11.28 16.87 -1.45
CA TRP A 112 11.06 17.17 -0.03
C TRP A 112 11.37 18.62 0.28
N TYR A 113 10.38 19.31 0.85
CA TYR A 113 10.56 20.59 1.51
C TYR A 113 10.94 20.37 2.97
N LYS A 114 11.79 21.24 3.50
CA LYS A 114 12.31 21.13 4.87
C LYS A 114 12.31 22.49 5.56
N ASN A 115 11.82 22.52 6.79
CA ASN A 115 11.84 23.73 7.62
C ASN A 115 12.42 23.40 8.99
N THR A 116 13.29 24.27 9.49
CA THR A 116 13.84 24.17 10.85
C THR A 116 12.91 24.84 11.85
N MET A 117 12.61 24.14 12.92
CA MET A 117 11.81 24.59 14.05
C MET A 117 12.71 24.77 15.28
N ASN A 118 12.26 25.58 16.23
CA ASN A 118 12.87 25.61 17.56
C ASN A 118 12.21 24.53 18.45
N ALA A 119 12.47 23.27 18.12
CA ALA A 119 12.00 22.09 18.84
C ALA A 119 13.17 21.37 19.51
N GLU A 120 12.93 20.36 20.34
CA GLU A 120 13.99 19.50 20.88
C GLU A 120 13.77 18.05 20.50
N ASN A 121 12.54 17.55 20.64
CA ASN A 121 12.21 16.17 20.37
C ASN A 121 10.74 16.03 19.98
N PHE A 122 10.49 15.68 18.71
CA PHE A 122 9.15 15.45 18.20
C PHE A 122 8.61 14.09 18.68
N THR A 123 7.66 14.14 19.60
CA THR A 123 7.05 12.97 20.25
C THR A 123 5.83 12.43 19.53
N ASP A 124 5.07 13.27 18.81
CA ASP A 124 3.93 12.78 18.06
C ASP A 124 3.51 13.72 16.93
N ILE A 125 2.78 13.17 15.94
CA ILE A 125 2.12 13.91 14.86
C ILE A 125 0.62 13.64 14.95
N ILE A 126 -0.15 14.69 15.19
CA ILE A 126 -1.60 14.66 15.32
C ILE A 126 -2.21 15.29 14.06
N PRO A 127 -2.72 14.48 13.11
CA PRO A 127 -3.37 15.01 11.93
C PRO A 127 -4.77 15.53 12.29
N LEU A 128 -4.99 16.84 12.17
CA LEU A 128 -6.29 17.48 12.32
C LEU A 128 -6.87 17.82 10.95
N TRP A 129 -6.77 16.86 10.02
CA TRP A 129 -7.11 17.02 8.62
C TRP A 129 -8.59 16.74 8.36
N SER A 130 -9.28 17.69 7.74
CA SER A 130 -10.65 17.56 7.25
C SER A 130 -10.81 18.39 5.96
N PRO A 131 -11.90 18.21 5.19
CA PRO A 131 -12.12 18.98 3.95
C PRO A 131 -12.04 20.51 4.12
N ASN A 132 -12.33 21.02 5.33
CA ASN A 132 -12.31 22.44 5.65
C ASN A 132 -11.12 22.84 6.53
N ASN A 133 -10.30 21.87 6.95
CA ASN A 133 -9.25 22.10 7.92
C ASN A 133 -7.99 21.31 7.57
N HIS A 134 -6.99 22.00 7.03
CA HIS A 134 -5.74 21.37 6.59
C HIS A 134 -4.64 21.57 7.65
N ILE A 135 -4.95 21.24 8.91
CA ILE A 135 -4.02 21.43 10.03
C ILE A 135 -3.33 20.13 10.40
N ILE A 136 -2.03 20.23 10.68
CA ILE A 136 -1.25 19.19 11.35
C ILE A 136 -0.70 19.78 12.63
N ALA A 137 -0.90 19.09 13.75
CA ALA A 137 -0.28 19.44 15.01
C ALA A 137 0.88 18.48 15.31
N VAL A 138 1.96 18.99 15.88
CA VAL A 138 3.13 18.21 16.27
C VAL A 138 3.43 18.46 17.73
N VAL A 139 3.53 17.38 18.49
CA VAL A 139 3.85 17.44 19.92
C VAL A 139 5.37 17.36 20.10
N ASN A 140 5.95 18.41 20.66
CA ASN A 140 7.35 18.46 21.06
C ASN A 140 7.47 18.31 22.58
N HIS A 141 8.41 17.49 23.04
CA HIS A 141 8.75 17.38 24.46
C HIS A 141 10.18 17.87 24.69
N ASN A 142 10.29 18.98 25.41
CA ASN A 142 11.56 19.47 25.92
C ASN A 142 11.91 18.70 27.20
N LYS A 143 12.88 17.78 27.12
CA LYS A 143 13.25 16.92 28.24
C LYS A 143 13.92 17.71 29.37
N ASN A 144 14.70 18.72 29.01
CA ASN A 144 15.47 19.51 29.98
C ASN A 144 14.57 20.37 30.87
N LYS A 145 13.50 20.93 30.29
CA LYS A 145 12.52 21.77 30.98
C LYS A 145 11.26 21.00 31.40
N ASN A 146 11.18 19.72 31.04
CA ASN A 146 9.98 18.88 31.16
C ASN A 146 8.70 19.58 30.63
N LEU A 147 8.81 20.25 29.48
CA LEU A 147 7.73 21.05 28.90
C LEU A 147 7.25 20.42 27.58
N TYR A 148 5.94 20.29 27.43
CA TYR A 148 5.32 19.93 26.15
C TYR A 148 4.92 21.19 25.38
N THR A 149 5.22 21.22 24.10
CA THR A 149 4.86 22.31 23.19
C THR A 149 4.13 21.73 21.99
N LEU A 150 3.01 22.35 21.62
CA LEU A 150 2.23 21.96 20.44
C LEU A 150 2.52 22.93 19.30
N PHE A 151 3.12 22.45 18.22
CA PHE A 151 3.27 23.22 16.98
C PHE A 151 2.08 22.96 16.07
N LYS A 152 1.51 24.02 15.51
CA LYS A 152 0.41 23.95 14.55
C LYS A 152 0.90 24.37 13.17
N PHE A 153 0.72 23.52 12.18
CA PHE A 153 1.03 23.78 10.78
C PHE A 153 -0.26 23.85 9.98
N SER A 154 -0.43 24.93 9.22
CA SER A 154 -1.55 25.08 8.30
C SER A 154 -1.08 24.82 6.87
N PHE A 155 -1.73 23.86 6.23
CA PHE A 155 -1.60 23.55 4.82
C PHE A 155 -2.83 24.01 4.04
N SER A 156 -3.58 24.99 4.57
CA SER A 156 -4.73 25.53 3.86
C SER A 156 -4.31 26.11 2.52
N ASN A 157 -3.20 26.87 2.52
CA ASN A 157 -2.64 27.64 1.40
C ASN A 157 -1.82 26.78 0.41
N VAL A 158 -2.41 25.75 -0.18
CA VAL A 158 -1.70 24.92 -1.18
C VAL A 158 -1.64 25.70 -2.49
N ILE A 159 -0.43 26.12 -2.87
CA ILE A 159 -0.20 26.76 -4.16
C ILE A 159 -0.28 25.70 -5.25
N SER A 160 -1.17 25.91 -6.22
CA SER A 160 -1.29 25.08 -7.43
C SER A 160 0.06 24.98 -8.17
N ARG A 161 0.24 23.91 -8.95
CA ARG A 161 1.50 23.69 -9.71
C ARG A 161 1.86 24.89 -10.58
N ASP A 162 0.88 25.52 -11.20
CA ASP A 162 1.09 26.62 -12.14
C ASP A 162 1.26 27.98 -11.41
N PHE A 163 1.25 28.00 -10.08
CA PHE A 163 1.38 29.18 -9.22
C PHE A 163 0.32 30.28 -9.43
N LEU A 164 -0.71 30.01 -10.22
CA LEU A 164 -1.75 30.97 -10.58
C LEU A 164 -2.84 31.10 -9.52
N THR A 165 -3.03 30.05 -8.71
CA THR A 165 -4.10 29.98 -7.72
C THR A 165 -3.59 29.38 -6.40
N ILE A 166 -4.08 29.97 -5.31
CA ILE A 166 -3.93 29.48 -3.94
C ILE A 166 -5.26 28.78 -3.62
N ASP A 167 -5.21 27.56 -3.10
CA ASP A 167 -6.35 26.80 -2.55
C ASP A 167 -7.29 26.18 -3.59
N THR A 168 -6.71 25.45 -4.54
CA THR A 168 -7.51 24.66 -5.48
C THR A 168 -8.00 23.37 -4.82
N THR A 169 -9.32 23.25 -4.70
CA THR A 169 -9.96 21.95 -4.58
C THR A 169 -9.66 21.16 -5.86
N CYS A 170 -9.31 19.88 -5.74
CA CYS A 170 -8.97 19.06 -6.91
C CYS A 170 -10.15 18.99 -7.89
N ASN A 171 -9.88 19.24 -9.17
CA ASN A 171 -10.81 19.00 -10.27
C ASN A 171 -10.59 17.60 -10.88
N SER A 172 -11.39 17.20 -11.87
CA SER A 172 -11.27 15.86 -12.47
C SER A 172 -9.93 15.61 -13.19
N GLU A 173 -9.29 16.65 -13.72
CA GLU A 173 -8.00 16.58 -14.42
C GLU A 173 -6.82 16.44 -13.44
N ASP A 174 -7.04 16.78 -12.16
CA ASP A 174 -6.03 16.63 -11.11
C ASP A 174 -5.80 15.15 -10.71
N PHE A 175 -6.70 14.25 -11.10
CA PHE A 175 -6.68 12.84 -10.72
C PHE A 175 -6.20 11.92 -11.85
N GLU A 176 -5.52 10.85 -11.47
CA GLU A 176 -5.23 9.68 -12.30
C GLU A 176 -6.11 8.48 -11.88
N THR A 177 -6.46 7.63 -12.85
CA THR A 177 -7.10 6.33 -12.55
C THR A 177 -6.03 5.32 -12.16
N TRP A 178 -6.08 4.86 -10.91
CA TRP A 178 -5.26 3.75 -10.43
C TRP A 178 -6.09 2.47 -10.38
N TYR A 179 -5.67 1.47 -11.17
CA TYR A 179 -6.31 0.15 -11.22
C TYR A 179 -5.72 -0.77 -10.15
N VAL A 180 -6.58 -1.55 -9.49
CA VAL A 180 -6.16 -2.59 -8.57
C VAL A 180 -5.45 -3.69 -9.37
N ARG A 181 -4.11 -3.74 -9.27
CA ARG A 181 -3.32 -4.68 -10.04
C ARG A 181 -3.44 -6.12 -9.52
N ARG A 182 -3.70 -7.02 -10.46
CA ARG A 182 -3.72 -8.48 -10.31
C ARG A 182 -2.51 -9.06 -11.04
N TYR A 183 -2.24 -10.34 -10.83
CA TYR A 183 -1.02 -10.96 -11.40
C TYR A 183 -1.03 -10.93 -12.93
N PHE A 184 -2.20 -11.14 -13.55
CA PHE A 184 -2.39 -11.25 -14.99
C PHE A 184 -3.13 -10.05 -15.63
N GLY A 185 -3.39 -8.98 -14.88
CA GLY A 185 -4.13 -7.83 -15.39
C GLY A 185 -4.80 -7.00 -14.29
N SER A 186 -5.88 -6.32 -14.65
CA SER A 186 -6.75 -5.55 -13.74
C SER A 186 -8.08 -6.26 -13.45
N CYS A 187 -8.52 -7.14 -14.35
CA CYS A 187 -9.70 -7.99 -14.18
C CYS A 187 -9.42 -9.12 -13.19
N PHE A 188 -10.36 -9.35 -12.26
CA PHE A 188 -10.34 -10.49 -11.36
C PHE A 188 -11.75 -10.83 -10.87
N GLN A 189 -12.11 -12.10 -10.96
CA GLN A 189 -13.44 -12.63 -10.65
C GLN A 189 -14.56 -11.88 -11.38
N GLY A 190 -14.33 -11.57 -12.66
CA GLY A 190 -15.28 -10.85 -13.49
C GLY A 190 -15.42 -9.34 -13.19
N GLU A 191 -14.56 -8.79 -12.33
CA GLU A 191 -14.57 -7.38 -11.96
C GLU A 191 -13.22 -6.68 -12.17
N GLU A 192 -13.26 -5.52 -12.79
CA GLU A 192 -12.16 -4.57 -12.84
C GLU A 192 -12.43 -3.44 -11.84
N VAL A 193 -11.54 -3.28 -10.86
CA VAL A 193 -11.67 -2.28 -9.80
C VAL A 193 -10.62 -1.19 -9.98
N SER A 194 -11.06 0.07 -9.97
CA SER A 194 -10.18 1.25 -10.02
C SER A 194 -10.56 2.32 -9.02
N TYR A 195 -9.62 3.21 -8.74
CA TYR A 195 -9.78 4.36 -7.86
C TYR A 195 -9.22 5.62 -8.50
N MET A 196 -9.83 6.77 -8.23
CA MET A 196 -9.30 8.06 -8.63
C MET A 196 -8.34 8.58 -7.55
N LYS A 197 -7.08 8.72 -7.90
CA LYS A 197 -5.96 9.11 -7.04
C LYS A 197 -5.41 10.45 -7.53
N ILE A 198 -4.99 11.34 -6.62
CA ILE A 198 -4.37 12.62 -7.03
C ILE A 198 -3.11 12.29 -7.84
N HIS A 199 -2.99 12.87 -9.03
CA HIS A 199 -1.81 12.67 -9.85
C HIS A 199 -0.57 13.26 -9.13
N PRO A 200 0.56 12.54 -9.01
CA PRO A 200 1.69 12.96 -8.16
C PRO A 200 2.32 14.32 -8.52
N LEU A 201 2.08 14.83 -9.74
CA LEU A 201 2.58 16.15 -10.18
C LEU A 201 1.61 17.29 -9.90
N ASN A 202 0.39 16.98 -9.47
CA ASN A 202 -0.65 17.97 -9.21
C ASN A 202 -0.71 18.28 -7.71
N ARG A 203 -1.01 19.54 -7.40
CA ARG A 203 -1.12 20.04 -6.02
C ARG A 203 -2.49 20.65 -5.86
N CYS A 204 -3.33 19.96 -5.11
CA CYS A 204 -4.71 20.35 -4.84
C CYS A 204 -5.19 19.68 -3.56
N SER A 205 -6.25 20.20 -2.94
CA SER A 205 -6.90 19.55 -1.81
C SER A 205 -8.06 18.67 -2.28
N ASP A 206 -8.00 17.40 -1.93
CA ASP A 206 -9.04 16.43 -2.20
C ASP A 206 -10.07 16.44 -1.05
N ASN A 207 -11.24 16.97 -1.35
CA ASN A 207 -12.33 17.13 -0.40
C ASN A 207 -13.11 15.84 -0.14
N ARG A 208 -12.77 14.73 -0.80
CA ARG A 208 -13.46 13.45 -0.64
C ARG A 208 -13.15 12.86 0.74
N THR A 209 -14.19 12.71 1.54
CA THR A 209 -14.10 12.03 2.85
C THR A 209 -13.90 10.52 2.69
N VAL A 210 -14.44 9.93 1.61
CA VAL A 210 -14.29 8.51 1.28
C VAL A 210 -13.99 8.39 -0.21
N VAL A 211 -12.86 7.76 -0.55
CA VAL A 211 -12.55 7.42 -1.95
C VAL A 211 -13.29 6.14 -2.32
N ARG A 212 -14.30 6.27 -3.20
CA ARG A 212 -15.09 5.14 -3.70
C ARG A 212 -14.36 4.43 -4.83
N ALA A 213 -14.56 3.12 -4.90
CA ALA A 213 -14.11 2.30 -6.01
C ALA A 213 -15.06 2.49 -7.21
N THR A 214 -14.50 2.45 -8.41
CA THR A 214 -15.25 2.24 -9.64
C THR A 214 -15.05 0.78 -10.02
N THR A 215 -16.15 0.02 -10.10
CA THR A 215 -16.15 -1.37 -10.54
C THR A 215 -16.78 -1.45 -11.92
N LYS A 216 -16.11 -2.15 -12.84
CA LYS A 216 -16.64 -2.47 -14.17
C LYS A 216 -16.64 -3.99 -14.36
N PRO A 217 -17.66 -4.57 -14.99
CA PRO A 217 -17.62 -5.99 -15.36
C PRO A 217 -16.52 -6.22 -16.40
N CYS A 218 -15.86 -7.37 -16.30
CA CYS A 218 -14.87 -7.82 -17.27
C CYS A 218 -15.02 -9.34 -17.50
N PRO A 219 -14.51 -9.88 -18.62
CA PRO A 219 -14.57 -11.32 -18.88
C PRO A 219 -13.82 -12.11 -17.80
N CYS A 220 -14.43 -13.17 -17.27
CA CYS A 220 -13.74 -14.09 -16.36
C CYS A 220 -12.59 -14.79 -17.09
N SER A 221 -11.52 -15.07 -16.36
CA SER A 221 -10.38 -15.85 -16.87
C SER A 221 -10.11 -17.08 -15.99
N LEU A 222 -9.33 -18.04 -16.49
CA LEU A 222 -8.99 -19.25 -15.72
C LEU A 222 -8.26 -18.93 -14.41
N GLU A 223 -7.55 -17.80 -14.38
CA GLU A 223 -6.81 -17.30 -13.22
C GLU A 223 -7.73 -16.79 -12.11
N ASP A 224 -9.03 -16.63 -12.34
CA ASP A 224 -10.01 -16.29 -11.32
C ASP A 224 -10.32 -17.48 -10.41
N PHE A 225 -10.12 -18.70 -10.90
CA PHE A 225 -10.46 -19.93 -10.21
C PHE A 225 -9.38 -20.36 -9.19
N PRO A 226 -9.73 -20.66 -7.92
CA PRO A 226 -8.80 -20.77 -6.78
C PRO A 226 -7.63 -21.76 -6.96
N TRP A 227 -7.89 -22.91 -7.58
CA TRP A 227 -7.02 -24.05 -7.86
C TRP A 227 -5.89 -23.86 -8.89
N TYR A 228 -5.97 -22.84 -9.74
CA TYR A 228 -5.13 -22.77 -10.96
C TYR A 228 -3.61 -22.70 -10.73
N SER A 229 -3.16 -22.35 -9.51
CA SER A 229 -1.73 -22.09 -9.22
C SER A 229 -1.09 -23.10 -8.26
N ASN A 230 -1.87 -23.91 -7.54
CA ASN A 230 -1.32 -24.88 -6.59
C ASN A 230 -1.34 -26.28 -7.19
N LEU A 231 -0.22 -26.66 -7.81
CA LEU A 231 0.09 -28.01 -8.34
C LEU A 231 -0.14 -29.18 -7.36
N LYS A 232 -0.41 -28.90 -6.07
CA LYS A 232 -0.65 -29.89 -5.01
C LYS A 232 -1.99 -29.71 -4.27
N HIS A 233 -2.80 -28.72 -4.65
CA HIS A 233 -4.10 -28.43 -4.04
C HIS A 233 -5.22 -28.28 -5.08
N SER A 234 -4.99 -28.72 -6.33
CA SER A 234 -6.12 -29.27 -7.08
C SER A 234 -6.81 -30.28 -6.16
N GLU A 235 -8.14 -30.34 -6.22
CA GLU A 235 -8.87 -31.47 -5.64
C GLU A 235 -8.08 -32.76 -5.87
N PRO A 236 -8.12 -33.72 -4.92
CA PRO A 236 -7.52 -35.02 -5.23
C PRO A 236 -8.05 -35.43 -6.62
N TYR A 237 -7.18 -35.99 -7.46
CA TYR A 237 -7.52 -36.47 -8.82
C TYR A 237 -7.35 -35.47 -9.98
N TYR A 238 -6.91 -34.23 -9.77
CA TYR A 238 -6.59 -33.29 -10.86
C TYR A 238 -5.14 -32.79 -10.79
N TYR A 239 -4.51 -32.53 -11.94
CA TYR A 239 -3.20 -31.87 -12.04
C TYR A 239 -3.23 -30.77 -13.11
N TYR A 240 -2.34 -29.79 -12.95
CA TYR A 240 -2.21 -28.69 -13.88
C TYR A 240 -1.40 -29.10 -15.12
N LYS A 241 -1.96 -28.92 -16.32
CA LYS A 241 -1.28 -29.15 -17.60
C LYS A 241 -1.74 -28.12 -18.63
N ASP A 242 -0.78 -27.41 -19.24
CA ASP A 242 -1.03 -26.50 -20.37
C ASP A 242 -2.16 -25.48 -20.14
N ASN A 243 -2.24 -24.89 -18.94
CA ASN A 243 -3.31 -23.96 -18.54
C ASN A 243 -4.69 -24.61 -18.32
N TYR A 244 -4.76 -25.93 -18.13
CA TYR A 244 -6.00 -26.63 -17.77
C TYR A 244 -5.80 -27.53 -16.54
N CYS A 245 -6.85 -27.67 -15.74
CA CYS A 245 -7.00 -28.80 -14.81
C CYS A 245 -7.31 -30.05 -15.63
N ALA A 246 -6.41 -31.03 -15.61
CA ALA A 246 -6.58 -32.33 -16.23
C ALA A 246 -6.79 -33.41 -15.15
N VAL A 247 -7.67 -34.37 -15.40
CA VAL A 247 -7.85 -35.53 -14.52
C VAL A 247 -6.55 -36.35 -14.49
N ASP A 248 -6.10 -36.73 -13.30
CA ASP A 248 -5.00 -37.68 -13.11
C ASP A 248 -5.44 -39.06 -13.61
N PRO A 249 -4.85 -39.56 -14.71
CA PRO A 249 -5.27 -40.82 -15.32
C PRO A 249 -4.95 -42.05 -14.45
N TYR A 250 -4.12 -41.89 -13.42
CA TYR A 250 -3.75 -42.96 -12.50
C TYR A 250 -4.65 -43.02 -11.27
N PHE A 251 -5.62 -42.10 -11.14
CA PHE A 251 -6.50 -42.06 -9.99
C PHE A 251 -7.81 -42.79 -10.26
N ASN A 252 -8.10 -43.82 -9.46
CA ASN A 252 -9.35 -44.58 -9.54
C ASN A 252 -10.42 -43.89 -8.67
N PHE A 253 -11.39 -43.24 -9.30
CA PHE A 253 -12.47 -42.56 -8.59
C PHE A 253 -13.31 -43.58 -7.81
N THR A 254 -13.37 -43.41 -6.48
CA THR A 254 -14.31 -44.13 -5.62
C THR A 254 -15.17 -43.10 -4.93
N GLU A 255 -16.49 -43.18 -5.12
CA GLU A 255 -17.43 -42.25 -4.48
C GLU A 255 -17.25 -42.29 -2.96
N PRO A 256 -17.01 -41.13 -2.30
CA PRO A 256 -16.86 -41.09 -0.86
C PRO A 256 -18.19 -41.49 -0.20
N VAL A 257 -18.17 -42.60 0.53
CA VAL A 257 -19.30 -43.12 1.35
C VAL A 257 -19.63 -42.20 2.55
N LYS A 258 -18.96 -41.05 2.67
CA LYS A 258 -19.07 -40.16 3.82
C LYS A 258 -20.24 -39.20 3.64
N THR A 259 -21.24 -39.29 4.50
CA THR A 259 -22.31 -38.30 4.64
C THR A 259 -21.96 -37.28 5.73
N CYS A 260 -22.21 -36.01 5.47
CA CYS A 260 -22.16 -34.95 6.49
C CYS A 260 -23.18 -35.24 7.61
N ARG A 261 -22.97 -34.64 8.78
CA ARG A 261 -23.81 -34.85 9.97
C ARG A 261 -25.29 -34.49 9.74
N ASN A 262 -25.57 -33.66 8.73
CA ASN A 262 -26.91 -33.26 8.29
C ASN A 262 -27.47 -34.12 7.14
N GLY A 263 -26.83 -35.24 6.78
CA GLY A 263 -27.22 -36.10 5.66
C GLY A 263 -26.80 -35.59 4.29
N GLY A 264 -26.09 -34.46 4.21
CA GLY A 264 -25.53 -33.98 2.94
C GLY A 264 -24.48 -34.94 2.40
N ILE A 265 -24.54 -35.21 1.09
CA ILE A 265 -23.55 -36.03 0.38
C ILE A 265 -22.59 -35.05 -0.31
N PRO A 266 -21.26 -35.26 -0.25
CA PRO A 266 -20.30 -34.44 -1.00
C PRO A 266 -20.60 -34.47 -2.50
N LEU A 267 -20.41 -33.34 -3.18
CA LEU A 267 -20.53 -33.27 -4.64
C LEU A 267 -19.43 -34.14 -5.26
N VAL A 268 -19.83 -35.16 -6.01
CA VAL A 268 -18.95 -36.18 -6.59
C VAL A 268 -18.57 -35.89 -8.05
N HIS A 269 -19.15 -34.86 -8.66
CA HIS A 269 -18.94 -34.50 -10.07
C HIS A 269 -18.41 -33.07 -10.19
N LEU A 270 -17.24 -32.80 -9.62
CA LEU A 270 -16.54 -31.54 -9.86
C LEU A 270 -15.59 -31.74 -11.05
N GLU A 271 -15.67 -30.89 -12.07
CA GLU A 271 -14.84 -31.00 -13.28
C GLU A 271 -13.45 -30.35 -13.13
N GLY A 272 -13.06 -29.99 -11.91
CA GLY A 272 -11.80 -29.29 -11.66
C GLY A 272 -11.88 -27.76 -11.80
N TYR A 273 -13.08 -27.16 -11.92
CA TYR A 273 -13.36 -25.71 -11.95
C TYR A 273 -14.60 -25.29 -11.15
#